data_AF-A0A0E4B9R2-F1
#
_entry.id   AF-A0A0E4B9R2-F1
#
_cell.length_a   1.000
_cell.length_b   1.000
_cell.length_c   1.000
_cell.angle_alpha   90.00
_cell.angle_beta   90.00
_cell.angle_gamma   90.00
#
_symmetry.space_group_name_H-M   'P 1'
#
loop_
_entity.id
_entity.type
_entity.pdbx_description
1 polymer ?
#
loop_
_entity_poly.entity_id
_entity_poly.type
_entity_poly.pdbx_seq_one_letter_code
_entity_poly.pdbx_strand_id
1 'polypeptide(L)'
;MEKFLSNQIVKQLDMLYDLKPASQTLPRISTKIFGVLTPHTPTPPKSKQKTPEGSVQLGSPSFFTKIMGKRLFLFDVNSLYPFCFINRFPSKTNISITSRLMTITKAEIIPPNFSRTPHPLISNRNGNTFYTPEEIKYLVRSGYTLKITDQLRLPYKTNIFADFVIHLFSRKKNHPKLVKHLLNSFYGKLISSEVSNTTILAPQCMLSYSRVYTHTIMSNKTNTSFYTDTDSFTVQHPFKTNTSQRLGLCKNTLSQLKFKAADSMNITSPRNYTFITGNKKGAKNIGTGHNLKHIGNPTYRIIRINGERVNSISTVEFIYN
;
A
#
# COMPACT_ATOMS: atom_id res chain seq x y z
N MET A 1 -21.72 20.53 0.00
CA MET A 1 -20.92 20.16 -1.20
C MET A 1 -20.88 18.63 -1.43
N GLU A 2 -20.65 17.81 -0.40
CA GLU A 2 -20.61 16.33 -0.53
C GLU A 2 -21.92 15.69 -1.02
N LYS A 3 -23.08 16.12 -0.51
CA LYS A 3 -24.40 15.62 -0.98
C LYS A 3 -24.63 15.89 -2.49
N PHE A 4 -24.17 17.04 -2.99
CA PHE A 4 -24.29 17.40 -4.40
C PHE A 4 -23.37 16.55 -5.30
N LEU A 5 -22.13 16.35 -4.87
CA LEU A 5 -21.18 15.49 -5.57
C LEU A 5 -21.66 14.03 -5.60
N SER A 6 -22.22 13.55 -4.48
CA SER A 6 -22.82 12.21 -4.39
C SER A 6 -23.98 12.04 -5.36
N ASN A 7 -24.86 13.04 -5.50
CA ASN A 7 -26.01 12.96 -6.40
C ASN A 7 -25.60 12.98 -7.89
N GLN A 8 -24.60 13.76 -8.29
CA GLN A 8 -24.07 13.73 -9.66
C GLN A 8 -23.38 12.40 -9.97
N ILE A 9 -22.62 11.86 -9.02
CA ILE A 9 -21.97 10.56 -9.13
C ILE A 9 -23.02 9.45 -9.31
N VAL A 10 -24.08 9.45 -8.49
CA VAL A 10 -25.15 8.45 -8.58
C VAL A 10 -25.84 8.52 -9.94
N LYS A 11 -26.15 9.71 -10.47
CA LYS A 11 -26.73 9.86 -11.82
C LYS A 11 -25.82 9.31 -12.93
N GLN A 12 -24.51 9.55 -12.86
CA GLN A 12 -23.56 9.00 -13.84
C GLN A 12 -23.45 7.48 -13.75
N LEU A 13 -23.59 6.92 -12.56
CA LEU A 13 -23.54 5.48 -12.35
C LEU A 13 -24.84 4.78 -12.75
N ASP A 14 -25.98 5.44 -12.56
CA ASP A 14 -27.29 4.96 -13.01
C ASP A 14 -27.30 4.79 -14.54
N MET A 15 -26.78 5.79 -15.27
CA MET A 15 -26.60 5.68 -16.73
C MET A 15 -25.65 4.55 -17.16
N LEU A 16 -24.68 4.17 -16.31
CA LEU A 16 -23.65 3.18 -16.67
C LEU A 16 -23.98 1.75 -16.24
N TYR A 17 -24.82 1.58 -15.21
CA TYR A 17 -25.04 0.30 -14.54
C TYR A 17 -26.51 0.04 -14.18
N ASP A 18 -27.44 0.86 -14.66
CA ASP A 18 -28.89 0.75 -14.42
C ASP A 18 -29.23 0.59 -12.92
N LEU A 19 -28.69 1.51 -12.12
CA LEU A 19 -28.73 1.42 -10.67
C LEU A 19 -29.96 2.17 -10.14
N LYS A 20 -31.06 1.44 -9.93
CA LYS A 20 -32.30 1.98 -9.32
C LYS A 20 -32.03 3.05 -8.24
N PRO A 21 -32.68 4.23 -8.32
CA PRO A 21 -32.39 5.44 -7.52
C PRO A 21 -32.84 5.36 -6.04
N ALA A 22 -32.60 4.23 -5.38
CA ALA A 22 -32.69 4.11 -3.93
C ALA A 22 -31.43 4.71 -3.27
N SER A 23 -31.46 4.91 -1.95
CA SER A 23 -30.37 5.40 -1.10
C SER A 23 -29.12 4.50 -1.12
N GLN A 24 -28.38 4.55 -2.23
CA GLN A 24 -27.17 3.75 -2.41
C GLN A 24 -25.95 4.54 -1.96
N THR A 25 -25.22 4.00 -0.97
CA THR A 25 -23.91 4.53 -0.57
C THR A 25 -22.84 4.08 -1.57
N LEU A 26 -21.76 4.85 -1.73
CA LEU A 26 -20.62 4.48 -2.59
C LEU A 26 -20.09 3.06 -2.33
N PRO A 27 -19.92 2.60 -1.07
CA PRO A 27 -19.61 1.21 -0.77
C PRO A 27 -20.58 0.18 -1.37
N ARG A 28 -21.90 0.42 -1.29
CA ARG A 28 -22.93 -0.48 -1.82
C ARG A 28 -22.88 -0.53 -3.34
N ILE A 29 -22.80 0.63 -3.99
CA ILE A 29 -22.65 0.74 -5.45
C ILE A 29 -21.42 -0.05 -5.90
N SER A 30 -20.28 0.20 -5.26
CA SER A 30 -19.04 -0.45 -5.66
C SER A 30 -19.08 -1.97 -5.48
N THR A 31 -19.77 -2.46 -4.44
CA THR A 31 -19.99 -3.89 -4.21
C THR A 31 -20.93 -4.50 -5.25
N LYS A 32 -21.96 -3.77 -5.68
CA LYS A 32 -22.85 -4.21 -6.77
C LYS A 32 -22.10 -4.34 -8.09
N ILE A 33 -21.30 -3.33 -8.46
CA ILE A 33 -20.47 -3.38 -9.67
C ILE A 33 -19.53 -4.59 -9.61
N PHE A 34 -18.90 -4.83 -8.46
CA PHE A 34 -18.10 -6.03 -8.25
C PHE A 34 -18.91 -7.31 -8.48
N GLY A 35 -20.11 -7.43 -7.91
CA GLY A 35 -20.98 -8.60 -8.09
C GLY A 35 -21.44 -8.82 -9.53
N VAL A 36 -21.64 -7.75 -10.32
CA VAL A 36 -21.97 -7.86 -11.75
C VAL A 36 -20.78 -8.38 -12.56
N LEU A 37 -19.56 -7.92 -12.23
CA LEU A 37 -18.35 -8.28 -12.98
C LEU A 37 -17.73 -9.61 -12.56
N THR A 38 -18.05 -10.08 -11.35
CA THR A 38 -17.46 -11.29 -10.79
C THR A 38 -18.55 -12.35 -10.72
N PRO A 39 -18.58 -13.34 -11.63
CA PRO A 39 -19.60 -14.37 -11.62
C PRO A 39 -19.61 -15.05 -10.25
N HIS A 40 -20.80 -15.16 -9.64
CA HIS A 40 -20.97 -15.78 -8.33
C HIS A 40 -20.35 -17.18 -8.37
N THR A 41 -19.20 -17.36 -7.71
CA THR A 41 -18.75 -18.70 -7.36
C THR A 41 -19.62 -19.13 -6.18
N PRO A 42 -20.32 -20.26 -6.24
CA PRO A 42 -21.15 -20.73 -5.13
C PRO A 42 -20.34 -20.71 -3.84
N THR A 43 -20.86 -20.01 -2.84
CA THR A 43 -20.22 -19.90 -1.53
C THR A 43 -20.18 -21.31 -0.93
N PRO A 44 -18.99 -21.92 -0.72
CA PRO A 44 -18.95 -23.23 -0.14
C PRO A 44 -19.45 -23.18 1.31
N PRO A 45 -20.03 -24.29 1.81
CA PRO A 45 -20.52 -24.37 3.19
C PRO A 45 -19.40 -24.04 4.17
N LYS A 46 -19.74 -23.36 5.27
CA LYS A 46 -18.81 -22.94 6.32
C LYS A 46 -18.14 -24.18 6.94
N SER A 47 -16.94 -24.55 6.49
CA SER A 47 -16.15 -25.56 7.17
C SER A 47 -15.55 -24.96 8.45
N LYS A 48 -15.52 -25.76 9.52
CA LYS A 48 -14.97 -25.39 10.84
C LYS A 48 -13.43 -25.37 10.82
N GLN A 49 -12.80 -24.53 10.00
CA GLN A 49 -11.37 -24.26 10.15
C GLN A 49 -11.16 -23.24 11.28
N LYS A 50 -10.38 -23.63 12.30
CA LYS A 50 -9.89 -22.71 13.34
C LYS A 50 -9.09 -21.60 12.66
N THR A 51 -9.52 -20.37 12.88
CA THR A 51 -8.90 -19.18 12.31
C THR A 51 -7.71 -18.71 13.12
N PRO A 52 -6.73 -18.08 12.47
CA PRO A 52 -5.76 -17.28 13.20
C PRO A 52 -6.48 -16.10 13.86
N GLU A 53 -6.53 -16.10 15.18
CA GLU A 53 -6.91 -14.94 15.99
C GLU A 53 -5.76 -13.92 15.93
N GLY A 54 -5.94 -12.87 15.14
CA GLY A 54 -4.96 -11.80 15.02
C GLY A 54 -5.63 -10.51 14.58
N SER A 55 -5.40 -9.44 15.32
CA SER A 55 -5.83 -8.10 14.94
C SER A 55 -5.17 -7.66 13.65
N VAL A 56 -5.94 -7.17 12.68
CA VAL A 56 -5.41 -6.59 11.45
C VAL A 56 -4.62 -5.33 11.81
N GLN A 57 -3.32 -5.29 11.53
CA GLN A 57 -2.57 -4.04 11.55
C GLN A 57 -2.98 -3.22 10.32
N LEU A 58 -4.03 -2.41 10.50
CA LEU A 58 -4.54 -1.49 9.50
C LEU A 58 -3.65 -0.24 9.49
N GLY A 59 -2.86 -0.08 8.44
CA GLY A 59 -2.06 1.12 8.22
C GLY A 59 -0.91 0.88 7.25
N SER A 60 -0.71 1.84 6.35
CA SER A 60 0.59 1.99 5.71
C SER A 60 1.42 2.95 6.56
N PRO A 61 2.63 2.56 6.99
CA PRO A 61 3.48 3.42 7.78
C PRO A 61 3.86 4.64 6.94
N SER A 62 3.65 5.83 7.51
CA SER A 62 4.36 7.00 7.02
C SER A 62 5.75 6.98 7.65
N PHE A 63 6.78 7.19 6.84
CA PHE A 63 8.17 7.16 7.29
C PHE A 63 8.91 8.33 6.68
N PHE A 64 9.82 8.94 7.44
CA PHE A 64 10.74 9.93 6.91
C PHE A 64 12.10 9.78 7.55
N THR A 65 13.14 9.83 6.71
CA THR A 65 14.52 9.85 7.17
C THR A 65 14.97 11.25 7.53
N LYS A 66 14.36 12.27 6.91
CA LYS A 66 14.73 13.68 7.03
C LYS A 66 13.48 14.56 6.96
N ILE A 67 13.49 15.63 7.73
CA ILE A 67 12.39 16.61 7.78
C ILE A 67 12.55 17.73 6.74
N MET A 68 13.75 17.96 6.21
CA MET A 68 14.01 19.02 5.22
C MET A 68 14.93 18.50 4.12
N GLY A 69 14.63 18.85 2.87
CA GLY A 69 15.47 18.51 1.72
C GLY A 69 15.34 19.49 0.57
N LYS A 70 16.32 19.46 -0.35
CA LYS A 70 16.37 20.29 -1.56
C LYS A 70 16.30 19.42 -2.81
N ARG A 71 15.79 20.00 -3.90
CA ARG A 71 15.73 19.37 -5.24
C ARG A 71 15.05 18.00 -5.22
N LEU A 72 13.89 17.92 -4.57
CA LEU A 72 13.17 16.68 -4.31
C LEU A 72 12.14 16.37 -5.39
N PHE A 73 12.14 15.14 -5.88
CA PHE A 73 11.13 14.63 -6.79
C PHE A 73 10.02 13.97 -5.98
N LEU A 74 8.78 14.35 -6.24
CA LEU A 74 7.61 13.84 -5.53
C LEU A 74 6.88 12.86 -6.46
N PHE A 75 6.78 11.61 -6.02
CA PHE A 75 6.12 10.55 -6.75
C PHE A 75 4.92 10.02 -5.98
N ASP A 76 3.95 9.50 -6.72
CA ASP A 76 2.75 8.86 -6.19
C ASP A 76 2.45 7.61 -7.02
N VAL A 77 2.19 6.49 -6.36
CA VAL A 77 1.82 5.23 -7.01
C VAL A 77 0.37 5.35 -7.45
N ASN A 78 0.11 5.17 -8.74
CA ASN A 78 -1.21 5.35 -9.26
C ASN A 78 -2.15 4.21 -8.85
N SER A 79 -3.01 4.48 -7.86
CA SER A 79 -3.97 3.52 -7.31
C SER A 79 -3.29 2.28 -6.72
N LEU A 80 -2.42 2.48 -5.71
CA LEU A 80 -1.66 1.42 -5.04
C LEU A 80 -2.54 0.24 -4.56
N TYR A 81 -3.58 0.48 -3.77
CA TYR A 81 -4.41 -0.62 -3.26
C TYR A 81 -5.17 -1.37 -4.38
N PRO A 82 -5.83 -0.68 -5.35
CA PRO A 82 -6.38 -1.36 -6.52
C PRO A 82 -5.35 -2.18 -7.30
N PHE A 83 -4.14 -1.67 -7.47
CA PHE A 83 -3.05 -2.43 -8.10
C PHE A 83 -2.72 -3.71 -7.30
N CYS A 84 -2.67 -3.60 -5.97
CA CYS A 84 -2.42 -4.74 -5.09
C CYS A 84 -3.54 -5.80 -5.17
N PHE A 85 -4.78 -5.43 -5.49
CA PHE A 85 -5.92 -6.34 -5.68
C PHE A 85 -5.84 -7.21 -6.94
N ILE A 86 -4.88 -6.98 -7.83
CA ILE A 86 -4.66 -7.83 -9.01
C ILE A 86 -3.83 -9.09 -8.67
N ASN A 87 -3.27 -9.15 -7.46
CA ASN A 87 -2.45 -10.28 -7.01
C ASN A 87 -3.26 -11.55 -6.69
N ARG A 88 -2.55 -12.55 -6.15
CA ARG A 88 -3.10 -13.82 -5.69
C ARG A 88 -3.78 -13.62 -4.34
N PHE A 89 -4.96 -14.20 -4.17
CA PHE A 89 -5.69 -14.11 -2.90
C PHE A 89 -6.19 -15.48 -2.45
N PRO A 90 -6.21 -15.74 -1.13
CA PRO A 90 -6.78 -16.96 -0.59
C PRO A 90 -8.25 -17.08 -0.99
N SER A 91 -8.66 -18.29 -1.35
CA SER A 91 -10.01 -18.62 -1.79
C SER A 91 -10.61 -19.69 -0.88
N LYS A 92 -11.95 -19.71 -0.80
CA LYS A 92 -12.69 -20.69 0.01
C LYS A 92 -12.93 -22.02 -0.70
N THR A 93 -12.56 -22.15 -1.97
CA THR A 93 -12.80 -23.38 -2.73
C THR A 93 -12.20 -24.58 -2.01
N ASN A 94 -12.94 -25.68 -1.89
CA ASN A 94 -12.42 -26.92 -1.34
C ASN A 94 -11.10 -27.28 -2.04
N ILE A 95 -10.13 -27.76 -1.27
CA ILE A 95 -8.83 -28.18 -1.76
C ILE A 95 -9.08 -29.38 -2.69
N SER A 96 -9.17 -29.14 -4.00
CA SER A 96 -8.98 -30.21 -4.97
C SER A 96 -7.51 -30.58 -4.99
N ILE A 97 -7.18 -31.81 -5.37
CA ILE A 97 -5.80 -32.31 -5.54
C ILE A 97 -5.01 -31.41 -6.52
N THR A 98 -5.70 -30.68 -7.40
CA THR A 98 -5.14 -29.75 -8.39
C THR A 98 -5.09 -28.29 -7.94
N SER A 99 -5.55 -27.96 -6.73
CA SER A 99 -5.64 -26.57 -6.28
C SER A 99 -4.26 -25.98 -5.98
N ARG A 100 -3.98 -24.81 -6.57
CA ARG A 100 -2.74 -24.07 -6.26
C ARG A 100 -2.83 -23.53 -4.84
N LEU A 101 -1.81 -23.81 -4.02
CA LEU A 101 -1.78 -23.44 -2.61
C LEU A 101 -0.88 -22.22 -2.35
N MET A 102 -1.32 -21.38 -1.43
CA MET A 102 -0.59 -20.26 -0.85
C MET A 102 -0.29 -20.61 0.61
N THR A 103 0.95 -20.40 1.05
CA THR A 103 1.36 -20.64 2.44
C THR A 103 1.50 -19.33 3.18
N ILE A 104 0.59 -19.05 4.10
CA ILE A 104 0.70 -17.94 5.04
C ILE A 104 1.51 -18.44 6.23
N THR A 105 2.58 -17.73 6.58
CA THR A 105 3.58 -18.20 7.54
C THR A 105 3.51 -17.39 8.82
N LYS A 106 3.43 -18.04 9.96
CA LYS A 106 3.69 -17.43 11.26
C LYS A 106 5.17 -17.56 11.54
N ALA A 107 5.85 -16.44 11.78
CA ALA A 107 7.29 -16.44 12.01
C ALA A 107 7.69 -15.33 12.97
N GLU A 108 8.74 -15.58 13.73
CA GLU A 108 9.52 -14.54 14.38
C GLU A 108 10.52 -13.96 13.37
N ILE A 109 10.56 -12.63 13.25
CA ILE A 109 11.40 -11.92 12.28
C ILE A 109 12.62 -11.36 12.99
N ILE A 110 13.80 -11.85 12.63
CA ILE A 110 15.07 -11.39 13.17
C ILE A 110 15.69 -10.42 12.15
N PRO A 111 15.89 -9.13 12.53
CA PRO A 111 16.45 -8.14 11.61
C PRO A 111 17.92 -8.42 11.28
N PRO A 112 18.40 -8.04 10.08
CA PRO A 112 19.83 -8.08 9.78
C PRO A 112 20.58 -7.11 10.68
N ASN A 113 21.88 -7.35 10.85
CA ASN A 113 22.79 -6.47 11.60
C ASN A 113 22.79 -5.03 11.07
N PHE A 114 22.51 -4.85 9.78
CA PHE A 114 22.41 -3.56 9.13
C PHE A 114 21.26 -3.54 8.13
N SER A 115 20.42 -2.51 8.21
CA SER A 115 19.45 -2.16 7.17
C SER A 115 19.36 -0.64 7.04
N ARG A 116 19.44 -0.12 5.82
CA ARG A 116 19.27 1.32 5.54
C ARG A 116 17.85 1.80 5.82
N THR A 117 16.87 0.94 5.61
CA THR A 117 15.45 1.24 5.87
C THR A 117 14.85 0.01 6.54
N PRO A 118 14.57 0.06 7.85
CA PRO A 118 14.02 -1.08 8.57
C PRO A 118 12.61 -1.37 8.07
N HIS A 119 12.29 -2.64 7.87
CA HIS A 119 10.95 -3.04 7.48
C HIS A 119 9.94 -2.66 8.58
N PRO A 120 8.82 -1.99 8.24
CA PRO A 120 7.93 -1.39 9.23
C PRO A 120 7.23 -2.40 10.15
N LEU A 121 7.16 -3.68 9.76
CA LEU A 121 6.54 -4.74 10.57
C LEU A 121 7.36 -5.17 11.80
N ILE A 122 8.61 -4.71 11.94
CA ILE A 122 9.50 -5.13 13.03
C ILE A 122 9.15 -4.43 14.36
N SER A 123 8.27 -3.43 14.34
CA SER A 123 7.83 -2.74 15.58
C SER A 123 6.92 -3.62 16.45
N ASN A 124 6.28 -4.66 15.90
CA ASN A 124 5.44 -5.59 16.65
C ASN A 124 6.27 -6.78 17.15
N ARG A 125 6.79 -6.65 18.39
CA ARG A 125 7.51 -7.72 19.11
C ARG A 125 6.65 -8.93 19.51
N ASN A 126 5.35 -8.90 19.24
CA ASN A 126 4.47 -10.02 19.57
C ASN A 126 4.56 -11.06 18.45
N GLY A 127 5.18 -12.22 18.74
CA GLY A 127 5.43 -13.35 17.82
C GLY A 127 4.19 -14.06 17.24
N ASN A 128 3.06 -13.36 17.16
CA ASN A 128 1.77 -13.85 16.65
C ASN A 128 1.38 -13.27 15.28
N THR A 129 2.32 -12.73 14.52
CA THR A 129 2.03 -12.14 13.21
C THR A 129 2.12 -13.19 12.09
N PHE A 130 1.10 -13.23 11.24
CA PHE A 130 1.09 -14.02 10.00
C PHE A 130 1.58 -13.17 8.82
N TYR A 131 2.45 -13.74 8.00
CA TYR A 131 3.07 -13.11 6.84
C TYR A 131 2.64 -13.82 5.56
N THR A 132 2.41 -13.05 4.49
CA THR A 132 2.14 -13.62 3.17
C THR A 132 3.42 -14.22 2.55
N PRO A 133 3.32 -15.10 1.54
CA PRO A 133 4.50 -15.60 0.84
C PRO A 133 5.35 -14.48 0.25
N GLU A 134 4.74 -13.40 -0.26
CA GLU A 134 5.46 -12.28 -0.85
C GLU A 134 6.20 -11.45 0.20
N GLU A 135 5.63 -11.26 1.40
CA GLU A 135 6.35 -10.65 2.54
C GLU A 135 7.54 -11.51 2.95
N ILE A 136 7.37 -12.81 3.10
CA ILE A 136 8.44 -13.74 3.47
C ILE A 136 9.58 -13.69 2.44
N LYS A 137 9.26 -13.80 1.14
CA LYS A 137 10.24 -13.68 0.06
C LYS A 137 10.98 -12.35 0.09
N TYR A 138 10.25 -11.26 0.36
CA TYR A 138 10.82 -9.92 0.45
C TYR A 138 11.79 -9.76 1.64
N LEU A 139 11.38 -10.24 2.82
CA LEU A 139 12.18 -10.16 4.04
C LEU A 139 13.48 -10.96 3.89
N VAL A 140 13.42 -12.20 3.39
CA VAL A 140 14.63 -13.02 3.16
C VAL A 140 15.60 -12.31 2.20
N ARG A 141 15.09 -11.77 1.08
CA ARG A 141 15.92 -11.00 0.13
C ARG A 141 16.54 -9.74 0.74
N SER A 142 15.91 -9.19 1.76
CA SER A 142 16.38 -8.02 2.49
C SER A 142 17.33 -8.38 3.64
N GLY A 143 17.74 -9.64 3.76
CA GLY A 143 18.71 -10.12 4.76
C GLY A 143 18.09 -10.48 6.12
N TYR A 144 16.76 -10.52 6.22
CA TYR A 144 16.09 -10.93 7.46
C TYR A 144 16.16 -12.44 7.63
N THR A 145 16.34 -12.88 8.88
CA THR A 145 16.23 -14.28 9.26
C THR A 145 14.85 -14.56 9.83
N LEU A 146 14.29 -15.72 9.51
CA LEU A 146 12.92 -16.10 9.86
C LEU A 146 12.98 -17.36 10.74
N LYS A 147 12.34 -17.31 11.91
CA LYS A 147 12.07 -18.51 12.71
C LYS A 147 10.60 -18.85 12.59
N ILE A 148 10.29 -19.80 11.71
CA ILE A 148 8.92 -20.21 11.40
C ILE A 148 8.35 -20.99 12.59
N THR A 149 7.18 -20.57 13.07
CA THR A 149 6.48 -21.21 14.19
C THR A 149 5.22 -21.95 13.75
N ASP A 150 4.56 -21.52 12.67
CA ASP A 150 3.35 -22.15 12.15
C ASP A 150 3.15 -21.82 10.65
N GLN A 151 2.35 -22.62 9.95
CA GLN A 151 2.03 -22.44 8.53
C GLN A 151 0.56 -22.77 8.24
N LEU A 152 -0.12 -21.84 7.58
CA LEU A 152 -1.48 -22.02 7.07
C LEU A 152 -1.44 -22.15 5.54
N ARG A 153 -1.85 -23.31 5.02
CA ARG A 153 -1.95 -23.57 3.58
C ARG A 153 -3.38 -23.39 3.11
N LEU A 154 -3.59 -22.47 2.17
CA LEU A 154 -4.90 -22.15 1.63
C LEU A 154 -4.89 -22.26 0.10
N PRO A 155 -5.95 -22.74 -0.54
CA PRO A 155 -6.09 -22.61 -1.97
C PRO A 155 -6.18 -21.13 -2.33
N TYR A 156 -5.59 -20.72 -3.46
CA TYR A 156 -5.65 -19.35 -3.93
C TYR A 156 -6.21 -19.26 -5.35
N LYS A 157 -6.81 -18.10 -5.66
CA LYS A 157 -7.15 -17.73 -7.02
C LYS A 157 -6.36 -16.51 -7.44
N THR A 158 -5.96 -16.48 -8.71
CA THR A 158 -5.56 -15.25 -9.39
C THR A 158 -6.80 -14.51 -9.85
N ASN A 159 -6.71 -13.19 -10.01
CA ASN A 159 -7.71 -12.38 -10.71
C ASN A 159 -9.08 -12.23 -10.03
N ILE A 160 -9.24 -12.57 -8.74
CA ILE A 160 -10.53 -12.42 -8.01
C ILE A 160 -11.12 -11.01 -8.18
N PHE A 161 -10.27 -9.99 -8.12
CA PHE A 161 -10.67 -8.59 -8.22
C PHE A 161 -10.18 -7.92 -9.51
N ALA A 162 -9.48 -8.66 -10.39
CA ALA A 162 -8.78 -8.06 -11.52
C ALA A 162 -9.77 -7.43 -12.51
N ASP A 163 -10.83 -8.14 -12.89
CA ASP A 163 -11.82 -7.63 -13.84
C ASP A 163 -12.50 -6.37 -13.31
N PHE A 164 -12.92 -6.39 -12.04
CA PHE A 164 -13.47 -5.22 -11.37
C PHE A 164 -12.51 -4.02 -11.35
N VAL A 165 -11.25 -4.23 -10.95
CA VAL A 165 -10.24 -3.16 -10.89
C VAL A 165 -9.94 -2.60 -12.27
N ILE A 166 -9.68 -3.47 -13.25
CA ILE A 166 -9.32 -3.09 -14.62
C ILE A 166 -10.49 -2.35 -15.27
N HIS A 167 -11.71 -2.85 -15.10
CA HIS A 167 -12.93 -2.24 -15.62
C HIS A 167 -13.17 -0.83 -15.07
N LEU A 168 -13.05 -0.62 -13.76
CA LEU A 168 -13.20 0.71 -13.19
C LEU A 168 -12.02 1.62 -13.58
N PHE A 169 -10.79 1.10 -13.55
CA PHE A 169 -9.60 1.88 -13.81
C PHE A 169 -9.52 2.35 -15.27
N SER A 170 -10.00 1.56 -16.25
CA SER A 170 -10.04 1.98 -17.66
C SER A 170 -10.90 3.25 -17.87
N ARG A 171 -11.92 3.46 -17.02
CA ARG A 171 -12.77 4.66 -17.03
C ARG A 171 -12.20 5.84 -16.25
N LYS A 172 -11.06 5.67 -15.56
CA LYS A 172 -10.46 6.72 -14.73
C LYS A 172 -10.09 7.96 -15.51
N LYS A 173 -9.75 7.84 -16.80
CA LYS A 173 -9.45 8.99 -17.67
C LYS A 173 -10.64 9.95 -17.77
N ASN A 174 -11.85 9.39 -17.92
CA ASN A 174 -13.08 10.17 -18.11
C ASN A 174 -13.70 10.57 -16.76
N HIS A 175 -13.59 9.71 -15.74
CA HIS A 175 -14.23 9.92 -14.44
C HIS A 175 -13.25 9.72 -13.26
N PRO A 176 -12.17 10.52 -13.15
CA PRO A 176 -11.06 10.25 -12.23
C PRO A 176 -11.45 10.27 -10.75
N LYS A 177 -12.29 11.22 -10.33
CA LYS A 177 -12.76 11.34 -8.94
C LYS A 177 -13.70 10.18 -8.58
N LEU A 178 -14.69 9.92 -9.44
CA LEU A 178 -15.66 8.85 -9.27
C LEU A 178 -14.98 7.48 -9.13
N VAL A 179 -14.14 7.12 -10.10
CA VAL A 179 -13.42 5.85 -10.10
C VAL A 179 -12.53 5.71 -8.86
N LYS A 180 -11.83 6.79 -8.45
CA LYS A 180 -11.07 6.80 -7.21
C LYS A 180 -11.96 6.51 -6.00
N HIS A 181 -13.12 7.17 -5.90
CA HIS A 181 -14.04 6.97 -4.78
C HIS A 181 -14.66 5.56 -4.76
N LEU A 182 -15.01 4.98 -5.91
CA LEU A 182 -15.55 3.62 -5.98
C LEU A 182 -14.52 2.58 -5.53
N LEU A 183 -13.34 2.60 -6.15
CA LEU A 183 -12.24 1.71 -5.77
C LEU A 183 -11.87 1.87 -4.29
N ASN A 184 -11.87 3.12 -3.79
CA ASN A 184 -11.57 3.37 -2.39
C ASN A 184 -12.68 2.90 -1.44
N SER A 185 -13.93 3.09 -1.83
CA SER A 185 -15.08 2.66 -1.03
C SER A 185 -15.21 1.14 -1.00
N PHE A 186 -14.83 0.45 -2.09
CA PHE A 186 -14.80 -1.00 -2.13
C PHE A 186 -13.83 -1.59 -1.11
N TYR A 187 -12.58 -1.10 -1.07
CA TYR A 187 -11.63 -1.59 -0.06
C TYR A 187 -12.16 -1.29 1.34
N GLY A 188 -12.72 -0.10 1.56
CA GLY A 188 -13.24 0.30 2.87
C GLY A 188 -14.39 -0.60 3.30
N LYS A 189 -15.19 -1.07 2.34
CA LYS A 189 -16.25 -2.04 2.57
C LYS A 189 -15.73 -3.43 2.88
N LEU A 190 -14.71 -3.91 2.17
CA LEU A 190 -14.09 -5.21 2.44
C LEU A 190 -13.45 -5.27 3.83
N ILE A 191 -12.87 -4.17 4.29
CA ILE A 191 -12.28 -4.07 5.62
C ILE A 191 -13.38 -3.98 6.71
N SER A 192 -14.44 -3.21 6.46
CA SER A 192 -15.53 -3.00 7.43
C SER A 192 -16.59 -4.10 7.43
N SER A 193 -16.63 -4.96 6.41
CA SER A 193 -17.50 -6.13 6.42
C SER A 193 -16.97 -7.17 7.40
N GLU A 194 -17.49 -7.14 8.62
CA GLU A 194 -17.56 -8.34 9.44
C GLU A 194 -18.32 -9.43 8.67
N VAL A 195 -18.12 -10.70 9.02
CA VAL A 195 -18.80 -11.85 8.42
C VAL A 195 -18.12 -12.41 7.14
N SER A 196 -16.82 -12.74 7.22
CA SER A 196 -16.36 -14.14 7.15
C SER A 196 -14.83 -14.23 7.15
N ASN A 197 -14.31 -15.29 7.76
CA ASN A 197 -12.89 -15.52 8.05
C ASN A 197 -11.94 -15.33 6.85
N THR A 198 -12.35 -15.75 5.65
CA THR A 198 -11.53 -15.65 4.44
C THR A 198 -11.62 -14.26 3.78
N THR A 199 -12.72 -13.53 4.01
CA THR A 199 -12.86 -12.14 3.58
C THR A 199 -11.88 -11.22 4.33
N ILE A 200 -11.48 -11.58 5.55
CA ILE A 200 -10.47 -10.85 6.33
C ILE A 200 -9.06 -11.04 5.75
N LEU A 201 -8.76 -12.23 5.22
CA LEU A 201 -7.43 -12.54 4.67
C LEU A 201 -7.13 -11.78 3.37
N ALA A 202 -8.13 -11.50 2.53
CA ALA A 202 -7.89 -10.80 1.27
C ALA A 202 -7.39 -9.34 1.48
N PRO A 203 -8.04 -8.50 2.30
CA PRO A 203 -7.49 -7.20 2.71
C PRO A 203 -6.12 -7.29 3.38
N GLN A 204 -5.86 -8.33 4.20
CA GLN A 204 -4.54 -8.54 4.80
C GLN A 204 -3.46 -8.79 3.74
N CYS A 205 -3.74 -9.67 2.77
CA CYS A 205 -2.85 -9.92 1.64
C CYS A 205 -2.65 -8.66 0.79
N MET A 206 -3.71 -7.90 0.54
CA MET A 206 -3.62 -6.64 -0.20
C MET A 206 -2.74 -5.61 0.50
N LEU A 207 -2.90 -5.45 1.82
CA LEU A 207 -2.07 -4.55 2.62
C LEU A 207 -0.61 -5.02 2.65
N SER A 208 -0.40 -6.33 2.79
CA SER A 208 0.91 -6.97 2.68
C SER A 208 1.60 -6.66 1.34
N TYR A 209 0.91 -6.84 0.21
CA TYR A 209 1.42 -6.45 -1.10
C TYR A 209 1.77 -4.97 -1.19
N SER A 210 0.90 -4.12 -0.63
CA SER A 210 1.14 -2.68 -0.65
C SER A 210 2.39 -2.29 0.15
N ARG A 211 2.62 -2.90 1.32
CA ARG A 211 3.83 -2.68 2.14
C ARG A 211 5.09 -3.17 1.46
N VAL A 212 5.08 -4.37 0.89
CA VAL A 212 6.23 -4.89 0.14
C VAL A 212 6.57 -3.98 -1.03
N TYR A 213 5.55 -3.53 -1.77
CA TYR A 213 5.72 -2.64 -2.91
C TYR A 213 6.33 -1.31 -2.51
N THR A 214 5.78 -0.65 -1.49
CA THR A 214 6.24 0.66 -1.03
C THR A 214 7.61 0.58 -0.38
N HIS A 215 7.87 -0.45 0.43
CA HIS A 215 9.18 -0.65 1.05
C HIS A 215 10.28 -0.95 0.02
N THR A 216 9.94 -1.66 -1.07
CA THR A 216 10.86 -1.86 -2.21
C THR A 216 11.25 -0.53 -2.86
N ILE A 217 10.30 0.37 -3.03
CA ILE A 217 10.56 1.72 -3.56
C ILE A 217 11.43 2.52 -2.58
N MET A 218 11.09 2.50 -1.28
CA MET A 218 11.82 3.22 -0.23
C MET A 218 13.28 2.78 -0.12
N SER A 219 13.49 1.46 -0.18
CA SER A 219 14.79 0.81 0.01
C SER A 219 15.63 0.76 -1.26
N ASN A 220 15.26 1.52 -2.31
CA ASN A 220 16.04 1.56 -3.55
C ASN A 220 17.49 2.00 -3.23
N LYS A 221 18.45 1.11 -3.53
CA LYS A 221 19.86 1.28 -3.19
C LYS A 221 20.48 2.55 -3.76
N THR A 222 19.97 3.02 -4.90
CA THR A 222 20.50 4.17 -5.65
C THR A 222 19.86 5.49 -5.25
N ASN A 223 18.70 5.47 -4.59
CA ASN A 223 17.91 6.67 -4.34
C ASN A 223 16.93 6.46 -3.20
N THR A 224 17.46 6.43 -1.98
CA THR A 224 16.66 6.21 -0.77
C THR A 224 15.63 7.31 -0.58
N SER A 225 14.40 6.92 -0.23
CA SER A 225 13.32 7.88 -0.05
C SER A 225 13.53 8.77 1.18
N PHE A 226 13.30 10.08 0.98
CA PHE A 226 13.32 11.10 2.04
C PHE A 226 12.09 11.00 2.96
N TYR A 227 10.94 10.77 2.35
CA TYR A 227 9.63 10.71 2.98
C TYR A 227 8.72 9.80 2.17
N THR A 228 7.97 8.93 2.83
CA THR A 228 6.94 8.08 2.24
C THR A 228 5.68 8.12 3.09
N ASP A 229 4.53 8.16 2.44
CA ASP A 229 3.21 8.04 3.04
C ASP A 229 2.31 7.25 2.12
N THR A 230 2.01 6.01 2.53
CA THR A 230 1.11 5.10 1.84
C THR A 230 1.55 4.83 0.40
N ASP A 231 1.09 5.61 -0.56
CA ASP A 231 1.37 5.50 -1.99
C ASP A 231 2.26 6.63 -2.53
N SER A 232 2.54 7.65 -1.73
CA SER A 232 3.40 8.78 -2.09
C SER A 232 4.80 8.63 -1.50
N PHE A 233 5.83 9.02 -2.26
CA PHE A 233 7.21 9.05 -1.77
C PHE A 233 8.00 10.20 -2.40
N THR A 234 9.07 10.60 -1.72
CA THR A 234 9.98 11.66 -2.18
C THR A 234 11.39 11.14 -2.25
N VAL A 235 12.14 11.59 -3.25
CA VAL A 235 13.51 11.17 -3.51
C VAL A 235 14.34 12.33 -4.02
N GLN A 236 15.66 12.26 -3.85
CA GLN A 236 16.57 13.35 -4.24
C GLN A 236 16.97 13.29 -5.72
N HIS A 237 17.00 12.09 -6.30
CA HIS A 237 17.29 11.90 -7.72
C HIS A 237 16.02 11.49 -8.48
N PRO A 238 15.93 11.75 -9.80
CA PRO A 238 14.82 11.24 -10.59
C PRO A 238 14.88 9.70 -10.64
N PHE A 239 13.72 9.06 -10.53
CA PHE A 239 13.62 7.61 -10.69
C PHE A 239 13.83 7.25 -12.17
N LYS A 240 14.65 6.24 -12.48
CA LYS A 240 14.90 5.81 -13.86
C LYS A 240 13.65 5.26 -14.58
N THR A 241 12.61 4.89 -13.84
CA THR A 241 11.37 4.35 -14.43
C THR A 241 10.52 5.46 -15.04
N ASN A 242 10.02 5.23 -16.24
CA ASN A 242 9.08 6.12 -16.91
C ASN A 242 7.87 6.39 -16.01
N THR A 243 7.62 7.67 -15.72
CA THR A 243 6.39 8.06 -15.02
C THR A 243 5.19 7.79 -15.92
N SER A 244 4.13 7.20 -15.37
CA SER A 244 2.98 6.80 -16.18
C SER A 244 1.66 6.93 -15.41
N GLN A 245 0.58 7.14 -16.17
CA GLN A 245 -0.79 7.07 -15.66
C GLN A 245 -1.36 5.63 -15.67
N ARG A 246 -0.55 4.62 -15.96
CA ARG A 246 -0.96 3.22 -15.83
C ARG A 246 -1.09 2.83 -14.36
N LEU A 247 -1.91 1.81 -14.10
CA LEU A 247 -2.15 1.26 -12.77
C LEU A 247 -0.85 0.74 -12.15
N GLY A 248 -0.60 1.06 -10.89
CA GLY A 248 0.59 0.61 -10.15
C GLY A 248 1.88 1.35 -10.49
N LEU A 249 1.94 2.11 -11.59
CA LEU A 249 3.14 2.89 -11.94
C LEU A 249 3.20 4.21 -11.16
N CYS A 250 4.42 4.70 -10.98
CA CYS A 250 4.66 5.98 -10.32
C CYS A 250 4.35 7.13 -11.30
N LYS A 251 3.70 8.17 -10.80
CA LYS A 251 3.55 9.46 -11.49
C LYS A 251 4.28 10.54 -10.70
N ASN A 252 4.89 11.50 -11.39
CA ASN A 252 5.40 12.70 -10.73
C ASN A 252 4.22 13.61 -10.40
N THR A 253 4.05 13.97 -9.12
CA THR A 253 2.92 14.82 -8.70
C THR A 253 3.13 16.28 -9.07
N LEU A 254 4.38 16.72 -9.21
CA LEU A 254 4.73 18.08 -9.61
C LEU A 254 4.62 18.32 -11.12
N SER A 255 4.55 17.26 -11.94
CA SER A 255 4.45 17.42 -13.39
C SER A 255 3.16 18.13 -13.80
N GLN A 256 2.08 17.99 -13.02
CA GLN A 256 0.83 18.73 -13.21
C GLN A 256 1.01 20.25 -13.07
N LEU A 257 1.98 20.66 -12.26
CA LEU A 257 2.37 22.06 -12.06
C LEU A 257 3.47 22.52 -13.03
N LYS A 258 3.81 21.70 -14.03
CA LYS A 258 4.94 21.89 -14.97
C LYS A 258 6.32 21.92 -14.30
N PHE A 259 6.46 21.41 -13.08
CA PHE A 259 7.73 21.28 -12.39
C PHE A 259 8.21 19.83 -12.36
N LYS A 260 9.52 19.62 -12.46
CA LYS A 260 10.12 18.29 -12.33
C LYS A 260 10.42 17.91 -10.89
N ALA A 261 10.83 18.88 -10.07
CA ALA A 261 11.21 18.72 -8.68
C ALA A 261 10.84 19.96 -7.86
N ALA A 262 10.74 19.81 -6.55
CA ALA A 262 10.66 20.89 -5.58
C ALA A 262 12.07 21.38 -5.23
N ASP A 263 12.28 22.69 -5.22
CA ASP A 263 13.56 23.30 -4.86
C ASP A 263 13.87 23.05 -3.39
N SER A 264 12.85 23.14 -2.54
CA SER A 264 12.92 22.73 -1.14
C SER A 264 11.59 22.16 -0.64
N MET A 265 11.66 21.31 0.37
CA MET A 265 10.52 20.75 1.09
C MET A 265 10.82 20.72 2.58
N ASN A 266 9.81 21.05 3.39
CA ASN A 266 9.85 20.93 4.84
C ASN A 266 8.64 20.11 5.31
N ILE A 267 8.92 19.00 5.99
CA ILE A 267 7.96 18.03 6.50
C ILE A 267 7.82 18.28 7.99
N THR A 268 6.65 18.73 8.42
CA THR A 268 6.35 18.95 9.83
C THR A 268 5.84 17.67 10.49
N SER A 269 5.07 16.86 9.77
CA SER A 269 4.59 15.56 10.23
C SER A 269 4.19 14.68 9.04
N PRO A 270 3.87 13.39 9.26
CA PRO A 270 3.13 12.61 8.27
C PRO A 270 1.95 13.41 7.72
N ARG A 271 1.84 13.46 6.39
CA ARG A 271 0.83 14.15 5.58
C ARG A 271 0.79 15.68 5.69
N ASN A 272 1.70 16.29 6.45
CA ASN A 272 1.79 17.74 6.61
C ASN A 272 3.18 18.22 6.20
N TYR A 273 3.25 18.88 5.05
CA TYR A 273 4.50 19.42 4.53
C TYR A 273 4.28 20.62 3.62
N THR A 274 5.29 21.48 3.54
CA THR A 274 5.37 22.60 2.61
C THR A 274 6.48 22.37 1.61
N PHE A 275 6.34 22.90 0.40
CA PHE A 275 7.37 22.81 -0.62
C PHE A 275 7.41 24.09 -1.46
N ILE A 276 8.56 24.35 -2.08
CA ILE A 276 8.79 25.49 -2.96
C ILE A 276 9.20 24.97 -4.34
N THR A 277 8.61 25.52 -5.39
CA THR A 277 8.91 25.23 -6.80
C THR A 277 8.95 26.54 -7.58
N GLY A 278 10.14 26.97 -8.01
CA GLY A 278 10.40 28.32 -8.50
C GLY A 278 9.91 29.37 -7.49
N ASN A 279 9.10 30.32 -7.96
CA ASN A 279 8.54 31.37 -7.10
C ASN A 279 7.20 30.97 -6.45
N LYS A 280 6.80 29.69 -6.52
CA LYS A 280 5.53 29.20 -5.96
C LYS A 280 5.76 28.39 -4.70
N LYS A 281 5.00 28.72 -3.65
CA LYS A 281 4.93 27.94 -2.42
C LYS A 281 3.69 27.04 -2.47
N GLY A 282 3.87 25.76 -2.19
CA GLY A 282 2.82 24.77 -2.05
C GLY A 282 2.78 24.18 -0.64
N ALA A 283 1.62 23.64 -0.26
CA ALA A 283 1.45 22.93 1.00
C ALA A 283 0.52 21.73 0.80
N LYS A 284 0.79 20.64 1.51
CA LYS A 284 -0.15 19.53 1.72
C LYS A 284 -0.41 19.49 3.21
N ASN A 285 -1.64 19.83 3.61
CA ASN A 285 -2.10 19.84 4.99
C ASN A 285 -3.38 19.02 5.08
N ILE A 286 -3.27 17.75 5.52
CA ILE A 286 -4.44 16.87 5.66
C ILE A 286 -5.05 16.97 7.09
N GLY A 287 -4.52 17.86 7.94
CA GLY A 287 -5.01 18.10 9.29
C GLY A 287 -4.34 17.18 10.32
N THR A 288 -4.37 17.59 11.59
CA THR A 288 -3.65 16.97 12.71
C THR A 288 -4.34 15.73 13.30
N GLY A 289 -5.49 15.30 12.76
CA GLY A 289 -6.29 14.18 13.29
C GLY A 289 -5.59 12.82 13.27
N HIS A 290 -4.49 12.69 12.53
CA HIS A 290 -3.60 11.53 12.57
C HIS A 290 -2.18 11.95 12.99
N ASN A 291 -2.06 12.62 14.13
CA ASN A 291 -0.80 12.71 14.85
C ASN A 291 -0.40 11.31 15.33
N LEU A 292 0.15 10.49 14.42
CA LEU A 292 1.04 9.42 14.79
C LEU A 292 2.24 10.10 15.46
N LYS A 293 2.14 10.34 16.78
CA LYS A 293 3.32 10.58 17.60
C LYS A 293 4.25 9.41 17.26
N HIS A 294 5.44 9.71 16.76
CA HIS A 294 6.46 8.70 16.52
C HIS A 294 6.95 8.23 17.91
N ILE A 295 6.13 7.46 18.62
CA ILE A 295 6.44 6.86 19.91
C ILE A 295 7.19 5.59 19.57
N GLY A 296 8.48 5.74 19.36
CA GLY A 296 9.37 4.62 19.18
C GLY A 296 10.78 5.13 19.15
N ASN A 297 11.55 4.78 20.17
CA ASN A 297 13.01 4.82 20.06
C ASN A 297 13.39 4.13 18.75
N PRO A 298 14.28 4.71 17.94
CA PRO A 298 14.71 4.08 16.71
C PRO A 298 15.17 2.66 17.02
N THR A 299 14.53 1.66 16.42
CA THR A 299 14.89 0.24 16.57
C THR A 299 16.20 -0.10 15.85
N TYR A 300 16.85 0.88 15.22
CA TYR A 300 18.17 0.72 14.64
C TYR A 300 19.26 1.04 15.66
N ARG A 301 20.32 0.23 15.64
CA ARG A 301 21.53 0.48 16.41
C ARG A 301 22.15 1.80 15.92
N ILE A 302 22.28 2.78 16.81
CA ILE A 302 22.99 4.03 16.49
C ILE A 302 24.45 3.67 16.30
N ILE A 303 24.95 3.76 15.07
CA ILE A 303 26.36 3.59 14.78
C ILE A 303 27.05 4.90 15.13
N ARG A 304 28.11 4.81 15.94
CA ARG A 304 28.99 5.92 16.25
C ARG A 304 30.38 5.64 15.69
N ILE A 305 30.98 6.63 15.03
CA ILE A 305 32.39 6.61 14.62
C ILE A 305 33.02 7.83 15.30
N ASN A 306 34.09 7.61 16.06
CA ASN A 306 34.76 8.66 16.85
C ASN A 306 33.81 9.45 17.78
N GLY A 307 32.83 8.76 18.38
CA GLY A 307 31.84 9.38 19.26
C GLY A 307 30.71 10.12 18.53
N GLU A 308 30.86 10.42 17.24
CA GLU A 308 29.83 11.10 16.45
C GLU A 308 28.81 10.11 15.86
N ARG A 309 27.55 10.54 15.83
CA ARG A 309 26.46 9.77 15.22
C ARG A 309 26.64 9.75 13.71
N VAL A 310 26.75 8.54 13.15
CA VAL A 310 26.77 8.35 11.70
C VAL A 310 25.36 8.55 11.16
N ASN A 311 25.11 9.71 10.56
CA ASN A 311 23.80 10.07 10.00
C ASN A 311 23.52 9.42 8.63
N SER A 312 24.56 8.96 7.94
CA SER A 312 24.47 8.20 6.69
C SER A 312 25.77 7.46 6.43
N ILE A 313 25.69 6.17 6.06
CA ILE A 313 26.83 5.45 5.49
C ILE A 313 26.67 5.52 3.98
N SER A 314 27.48 6.36 3.33
CA SER A 314 27.64 6.32 1.88
C SER A 314 28.56 5.17 1.54
N THR A 315 28.02 4.09 0.98
CA THR A 315 28.84 3.02 0.42
C THR A 315 29.41 3.56 -0.89
N VAL A 316 30.70 3.92 -0.90
CA VAL A 316 31.43 4.19 -2.13
C VAL A 316 31.77 2.83 -2.73
N GLU A 317 30.98 2.40 -3.72
CA GLU A 317 31.38 1.26 -4.56
C GLU A 317 32.52 1.76 -5.44
N PHE A 318 33.75 1.35 -5.12
CA PHE A 318 34.86 1.46 -6.05
C PHE A 318 34.59 0.50 -7.20
N ILE A 319 34.10 1.03 -8.32
CA ILE A 319 34.12 0.31 -9.58
C ILE A 319 35.59 0.31 -10.02
N TYR A 320 36.31 -0.74 -9.67
CA TYR A 320 37.57 -1.05 -10.33
C TYR A 320 37.21 -1.46 -11.77
N ASN A 321 37.59 -0.62 -12.73
CA ASN A 321 37.64 -0.98 -14.14
C ASN A 321 38.73 -2.01 -14.37
#